data_AF-A0A949XVR3-F1
#
_entry.id   AF-A0A949XVR3-F1
#
_cell.length_a   1.000
_cell.length_b   1.000
_cell.length_c   1.000
_cell.angle_alpha   90.00
_cell.angle_beta   90.00
_cell.angle_gamma   90.00
#
_symmetry.space_group_name_H-M   'P 1'
#
loop_
_entity.id
_entity.type
_entity.pdbx_description
1 polymer ?
#
loop_
_entity_poly.entity_id
_entity_poly.type
_entity_poly.pdbx_seq_one_letter_code
_entity_poly.pdbx_strand_id
1 'polypeptide(L)' 'MPLRDHFRPPLDDRTSWDGFHGQWPAMITLELSRKLPRRYVAAPHVHLGSSIEIDVATYEEDGADS' A
#
# COMPACT_ATOMS: atom_id res chain seq x y z
N MET A 1 -6.61 -20.29 -7.98
CA MET A 1 -7.20 -19.29 -7.06
C MET A 1 -7.40 -18.01 -7.85
N PRO A 2 -8.62 -17.64 -8.25
CA PRO A 2 -8.81 -16.36 -8.93
C PRO A 2 -8.43 -15.23 -7.98
N LEU A 3 -7.52 -14.37 -8.40
CA LEU A 3 -7.23 -13.11 -7.71
C LEU A 3 -8.52 -12.30 -7.72
N ARG A 4 -9.20 -12.23 -6.57
CA ARG A 4 -10.36 -11.36 -6.44
C ARG A 4 -9.85 -9.93 -6.49
N ASP A 5 -10.46 -9.14 -7.34
CA ASP A 5 -10.29 -7.70 -7.36
C ASP A 5 -11.04 -7.14 -6.14
N HIS A 6 -10.26 -6.73 -5.13
CA HIS A 6 -10.78 -6.19 -3.87
C HIS A 6 -10.90 -4.66 -3.91
N PHE A 7 -10.49 -4.02 -5.00
CA PHE A 7 -10.57 -2.56 -5.18
C PHE A 7 -11.75 -2.23 -6.10
N ARG A 8 -12.92 -2.12 -5.48
CA ARG A 8 -14.18 -1.70 -6.13
C ARG A 8 -14.91 -0.70 -5.24
N PRO A 9 -15.89 0.04 -5.78
CA PRO A 9 -16.63 1.01 -4.98
C PRO A 9 -17.26 0.35 -3.74
N PRO A 10 -17.18 1.02 -2.58
CA PRO A 10 -16.74 2.42 -2.37
C PRO A 10 -15.25 2.55 -1.98
N LEU A 11 -14.44 1.49 -2.12
CA LEU A 11 -13.07 1.49 -1.60
C LEU A 11 -12.08 2.19 -2.53
N ASP A 12 -12.19 1.97 -3.84
CA ASP A 12 -11.41 2.69 -4.85
C ASP A 12 -11.74 4.19 -4.92
N ASP A 13 -12.94 4.59 -4.51
CA ASP A 13 -13.33 6.00 -4.35
C ASP A 13 -12.60 6.70 -3.19
N ARG A 14 -12.10 5.94 -2.21
CA ARG A 14 -11.54 6.47 -0.95
C ARG A 14 -10.03 6.30 -0.83
N THR A 15 -9.45 5.31 -1.53
CA THR A 15 -8.03 4.99 -1.41
C THR A 15 -7.49 4.42 -2.69
N SER A 16 -6.25 4.77 -3.04
CA SER A 16 -5.59 4.25 -4.23
C SER A 16 -4.99 2.87 -3.97
N TRP A 17 -5.01 2.03 -5.00
CA TRP A 17 -4.29 0.76 -5.02
C TRP A 17 -2.80 0.95 -4.70
N ASP A 18 -2.20 2.02 -5.24
CA ASP A 18 -0.79 2.33 -5.07
C ASP A 18 -0.44 2.69 -3.63
N GLY A 19 -1.32 3.41 -2.92
CA GLY A 19 -1.16 3.70 -1.49
C GLY A 19 -1.20 2.43 -0.64
N PHE A 20 -2.14 1.52 -0.93
CA PHE A 20 -2.25 0.23 -0.24
C PHE A 20 -1.05 -0.69 -0.52
N HIS A 21 -0.63 -0.79 -1.79
CA HIS A 21 0.50 -1.63 -2.20
C HIS A 21 1.87 -1.02 -1.93
N GLY A 22 1.98 0.28 -1.65
CA GLY A 22 3.26 0.94 -1.42
C GLY A 22 3.96 0.45 -0.15
N GLN A 23 3.21 0.37 0.96
CA GLN A 23 3.79 0.02 2.26
C GLN A 23 3.83 -1.49 2.51
N TRP A 24 2.91 -2.26 1.93
CA TRP A 24 2.80 -3.70 2.22
C TRP A 24 4.08 -4.52 1.94
N PRO A 25 4.78 -4.37 0.78
CA PRO A 25 6.06 -5.03 0.53
C PRO A 25 7.18 -4.57 1.49
N ALA A 26 7.16 -3.31 1.91
CA ALA A 26 8.12 -2.80 2.89
C ALA A 26 7.91 -3.48 4.26
N MET A 27 6.67 -3.67 4.70
CA MET A 27 6.36 -4.39 5.95
C MET A 27 6.80 -5.85 5.90
N ILE A 28 6.59 -6.54 4.77
CA ILE A 28 7.10 -7.92 4.56
C ILE A 28 8.63 -7.95 4.67
N THR A 29 9.30 -6.98 4.04
CA THR A 29 10.77 -6.88 4.07
C THR A 29 11.29 -6.64 5.49
N LEU A 30 10.65 -5.76 6.26
CA LEU A 30 11.01 -5.50 7.67
C LEU A 30 10.86 -6.76 8.54
N GLU A 31 9.76 -7.49 8.37
CA GLU A 31 9.52 -8.78 9.04
C GLU A 31 10.58 -9.82 8.68
N LEU A 32 10.89 -9.97 7.38
CA LEU A 32 11.90 -10.91 6.90
C LEU A 32 13.29 -10.56 7.41
N SER A 33 13.66 -9.28 7.42
CA SER A 33 14.99 -8.83 7.86
C SER A 33 15.32 -9.27 9.29
N ARG A 34 14.31 -9.47 10.14
CA ARG A 34 14.46 -9.99 11.51
C ARG A 34 14.69 -11.51 11.57
N LYS A 35 14.29 -12.24 10.53
CA LYS A 35 14.29 -13.72 10.46
C LYS A 35 15.40 -14.26 9.56
N LEU A 36 15.96 -13.42 8.68
CA LEU A 36 16.94 -13.84 7.70
C LEU A 36 18.30 -14.18 8.34
N PRO A 37 18.94 -15.30 7.95
CA PRO A 37 20.30 -15.61 8.38
C PRO A 37 21.31 -14.57 7.88
N ARG A 38 22.48 -14.48 8.53
CA ARG A 38 23.53 -13.46 8.30
C ARG A 38 24.00 -13.27 6.84
N ARG A 39 23.65 -14.18 5.92
CA ARG A 39 24.03 -14.16 4.50
C ARG A 39 22.88 -13.79 3.56
N TYR A 40 21.73 -13.39 4.09
CA TYR A 40 20.54 -13.03 3.31
C TYR A 40 20.10 -11.61 3.65
N VAL A 41 19.57 -10.93 2.64
CA VAL A 41 19.00 -9.59 2.74
C VAL A 41 17.65 -9.60 2.05
N ALA A 42 16.68 -8.90 2.61
CA ALA A 42 15.44 -8.56 1.95
C ALA A 42 15.45 -7.06 1.62
N ALA A 43 14.99 -6.70 0.43
CA ALA A 43 14.74 -5.33 0.05
C ALA A 43 13.42 -5.27 -0.73
N PRO A 44 12.58 -4.24 -0.54
CA PRO A 44 11.42 -4.04 -1.39
C PRO A 44 11.91 -3.70 -2.80
N HIS A 45 11.36 -4.37 -3.81
CA HIS A 45 11.62 -4.03 -5.20
C HIS A 45 10.56 -3.04 -5.65
N VAL A 46 10.93 -1.75 -5.70
CA VAL A 46 10.06 -0.67 -6.13
C VAL A 46 10.53 -0.19 -7.50
N HIS A 47 9.62 -0.20 -8.47
CA HIS A 47 9.83 0.50 -9.73
C HIS A 47 9.21 1.89 -9.59
N LEU A 48 10.06 2.90 -9.34
CA LEU A 48 9.66 4.29 -9.52
C LEU A 48 9.59 4.55 -11.03
N GLY A 49 8.44 4.98 -11.53
CA GLY A 49 8.34 5.55 -12.88
C GLY A 49 9.14 6.85 -13.00
N SER A 50 8.96 7.59 -14.10
CA SER A 50 9.63 8.88 -14.31
C SER A 50 9.18 10.01 -13.36
N SER A 51 8.14 9.79 -12.58
CA SER A 51 7.54 10.76 -11.67
C SER A 51 7.33 10.17 -10.28
N ILE A 52 7.50 11.02 -9.27
CA ILE A 52 7.15 10.74 -7.88
C ILE A 52 5.97 11.63 -7.55
N GLU A 53 4.89 11.04 -7.05
CA GLU A 53 3.69 11.75 -6.58
C GLU A 53 3.52 11.46 -5.09
N ILE A 54 3.22 12.51 -4.32
CA ILE A 54 2.95 12.41 -2.88
C ILE A 54 1.60 13.07 -2.64
N ASP A 55 0.58 12.24 -2.37
CA ASP A 55 -0.76 12.71 -2.05
C ASP A 55 -0.91 12.91 -0.54
N VAL A 56 -1.46 14.06 -0.16
CA VAL A 56 -1.88 14.36 1.22
C VAL A 56 -3.34 14.82 1.16
N ALA A 57 -4.25 14.02 1.69
CA ALA A 57 -5.68 14.32 1.74
C ALA A 57 -6.22 14.27 3.19
N THR A 58 -7.22 15.10 3.45
CA THR A 58 -8.06 15.08 4.66
C THR A 58 -9.46 14.62 4.25
N TYR A 59 -10.16 13.87 5.11
CA TYR A 59 -11.56 13.48 4.89
C TYR A 59 -12.50 14.54 5.46
N GLU A 60 -13.54 14.91 4.72
CA GLU A 60 -14.73 15.52 5.30
C GLU A 60 -15.72 14.38 5.64
N GLU A 61 -16.11 14.27 6.91
CA GLU A 61 -17.25 13.44 7.30
C GLU A 61 -18.51 14.23 6.93
N ASP A 62 -19.23 13.81 5.89
CA ASP A 62 -20.58 14.32 5.63
C ASP A 62 -21.43 14.04 6.88
N GLY A 63 -21.85 15.13 7.52
CA GLY A 63 -22.57 15.10 8.77
C GLY A 63 -23.76 14.13 8.71
N ALA A 64 -23.78 13.21 9.67
CA ALA A 64 -24.98 12.46 10.01
C ALA A 64 -26.01 13.43 10.60
N ASP A 65 -26.71 14.16 9.73
CA ASP A 65 -27.92 14.88 10.10
C ASP A 65 -29.13 14.00 9.69
N SER A 66 -29.80 13.46 10.70
CA SER A 66 -31.12 12.82 10.62
C SER A 66 -31.88 13.09 11.90
#